data_AF-A0A8S3T7R4-F1
#
_entry.id   AF-A0A8S3T7R4-F1
#
_cell.length_a   1.000
_cell.length_b   1.000
_cell.length_c   1.000
_cell.angle_alpha   90.00
_cell.angle_beta   90.00
_cell.angle_gamma   90.00
#
_symmetry.space_group_name_H-M   'P 1'
#
loop_
_entity.id
_entity.type
_entity.pdbx_description
1 polymer ?
#
loop_
_entity_poly.entity_id
_entity_poly.type
_entity_poly.pdbx_seq_one_letter_code
_entity_poly.pdbx_strand_id
1 'polypeptide(L)'
;MTPRESAPITGWENLPQPGDTSTGADLARVKWYRNKLVHSEVGKLSPAGFTQYWGDLEGAIERLGGKTLLKEAQSAQHIVLDKSLTEMLNMVRICVNDVAEHAENIDNLQLDIENQKTIKMEHENKIERLHDSLQQGEGEALKLAYELSDHKGTIDKCQEEIEACSKEIEKMGHIMEGIQAKALEGQNKIDELTQHLVGLACKHDTKMKEFDEQIAIQGTQMAKHDVGKTVTVVKT
;
A
#
# COMPACT_ATOMS: atom_id res chain seq x y z
N MET A 1 29.22 -97.41 -26.83
CA MET A 1 30.05 -96.98 -25.69
C MET A 1 30.91 -95.83 -26.19
N THR A 2 30.69 -94.61 -25.70
CA THR A 2 31.64 -93.52 -25.93
C THR A 2 32.97 -93.91 -25.29
N PRO A 3 34.13 -93.70 -25.96
CA PRO A 3 35.42 -93.93 -25.33
C PRO A 3 35.47 -93.13 -24.02
N ARG A 4 35.80 -93.80 -22.92
CA ARG A 4 36.08 -93.10 -21.67
C ARG A 4 37.38 -92.36 -21.88
N GLU A 5 37.32 -91.03 -21.91
CA GLU A 5 38.49 -90.18 -22.08
C GLU A 5 39.57 -90.56 -21.06
N SER A 6 40.81 -90.71 -21.53
CA SER A 6 41.93 -91.04 -20.67
C SER A 6 42.29 -89.84 -19.81
N ALA A 7 42.52 -90.08 -18.52
CA ALA A 7 43.00 -89.05 -17.61
C ALA A 7 44.38 -88.55 -18.07
N PRO A 8 44.67 -87.24 -17.92
CA PRO A 8 46.02 -86.74 -18.13
C PRO A 8 46.97 -87.35 -17.09
N ILE A 9 48.27 -87.34 -17.37
CA ILE A 9 49.32 -87.91 -16.51
C ILE A 9 49.28 -87.32 -15.09
N THR A 10 48.87 -86.05 -14.96
CA THR A 10 48.75 -85.32 -13.69
C THR A 10 47.45 -85.63 -12.92
N GLY A 11 46.54 -86.42 -13.51
CA GLY A 11 45.20 -86.68 -13.00
C GLY A 11 44.22 -85.50 -13.21
N TRP A 12 42.96 -85.70 -12.82
CA TRP A 12 41.87 -84.74 -13.06
C TRP A 12 41.84 -83.52 -12.14
N GLU A 13 42.57 -83.56 -11.01
CA GLU A 13 42.54 -82.49 -9.99
C GLU A 13 43.70 -81.49 -10.15
N ASN A 14 44.72 -81.84 -10.94
CA ASN A 14 45.92 -81.01 -11.11
C ASN A 14 45.97 -80.43 -12.52
N LEU A 15 46.58 -79.23 -12.63
CA LEU A 15 46.77 -78.59 -13.92
C LEU A 15 47.69 -79.45 -14.81
N PRO A 16 47.25 -79.85 -16.01
CA PRO A 16 48.08 -80.62 -16.94
C PRO A 16 49.27 -79.82 -17.48
N GLN A 17 50.25 -80.52 -18.04
CA GLN A 17 51.41 -79.88 -18.65
C GLN A 17 50.98 -78.92 -19.78
N PRO A 18 51.56 -77.72 -19.91
CA PRO A 18 51.11 -76.71 -20.87
C PRO A 18 51.03 -77.20 -22.33
N GLY A 19 51.90 -78.13 -22.74
CA GLY A 19 51.93 -78.69 -24.10
C GLY A 19 50.96 -79.85 -24.38
N ASP A 20 50.29 -80.39 -23.37
CA ASP A 20 49.36 -81.52 -23.55
C ASP A 20 47.97 -81.03 -23.97
N THR A 21 47.67 -81.01 -25.26
CA THR A 21 46.37 -80.58 -25.80
C THR A 21 45.40 -81.73 -26.05
N SER A 22 45.57 -82.85 -25.33
CA SER A 22 44.59 -83.94 -25.39
C SER A 22 43.25 -83.52 -24.80
N THR A 23 42.16 -84.15 -25.26
CA THR A 23 40.81 -83.91 -24.74
C THR A 23 40.74 -84.03 -23.21
N GLY A 24 41.36 -85.07 -22.65
CA GLY A 24 41.44 -85.26 -21.20
C GLY A 24 42.19 -84.14 -20.46
N ALA A 25 43.27 -83.63 -21.04
CA ALA A 25 44.01 -82.51 -20.48
C ALA A 25 43.20 -81.20 -20.54
N ASP A 26 42.52 -80.92 -21.65
CA ASP A 26 41.69 -79.71 -21.74
C ASP A 26 40.46 -79.77 -20.82
N LEU A 27 39.83 -80.92 -20.64
CA LEU A 27 38.77 -81.11 -19.66
C LEU A 27 39.28 -80.88 -18.22
N ALA A 28 40.48 -81.36 -17.89
CA ALA A 28 41.11 -81.08 -16.60
C ALA A 28 41.46 -79.59 -16.41
N ARG A 29 41.93 -78.89 -17.46
CA ARG A 29 42.15 -77.42 -17.43
C ARG A 29 40.86 -76.66 -17.18
N VAL A 30 39.78 -77.00 -17.88
CA VAL A 30 38.47 -76.34 -17.70
C VAL A 30 38.01 -76.47 -16.26
N LYS A 31 38.08 -77.68 -15.69
CA LYS A 31 37.73 -77.93 -14.30
C LYS A 31 38.60 -77.11 -13.34
N TRP A 32 39.92 -77.13 -13.56
CA TRP A 32 40.89 -76.44 -12.69
C TRP A 32 40.68 -74.92 -12.72
N TYR A 33 40.64 -74.30 -13.90
CA TYR A 33 40.47 -72.84 -14.02
C TYR A 33 39.09 -72.38 -13.54
N ARG A 34 38.01 -73.10 -13.86
CA ARG A 34 36.68 -72.80 -13.31
C ARG A 34 36.69 -72.82 -11.78
N ASN A 35 37.31 -73.83 -11.17
CA ASN A 35 37.41 -73.89 -9.72
C ASN A 35 38.27 -72.76 -9.15
N LYS A 36 39.37 -72.41 -9.82
CA LYS A 36 40.23 -71.30 -9.42
C LYS A 36 39.51 -69.95 -9.49
N LEU A 37 38.69 -69.74 -10.52
CA LEU A 37 37.93 -68.51 -10.75
C LEU A 37 36.70 -68.39 -9.83
N VAL A 38 35.98 -69.48 -9.58
CA VAL A 38 34.74 -69.47 -8.77
C VAL A 38 35.03 -69.56 -7.27
N HIS A 39 36.05 -70.31 -6.87
CA HIS A 39 36.38 -70.54 -5.45
C HIS A 39 37.54 -69.68 -4.97
N SER A 40 38.05 -68.74 -5.77
CA SER A 40 38.91 -67.71 -5.23
C SER A 40 38.11 -66.84 -4.27
N GLU A 41 38.62 -66.63 -3.07
CA GLU A 41 38.03 -65.65 -2.15
C GLU A 41 38.00 -64.26 -2.80
N VAL A 42 36.95 -63.49 -2.47
CA VAL A 42 36.77 -62.13 -2.96
C VAL A 42 38.03 -61.32 -2.70
N GLY A 43 38.61 -60.72 -3.75
CA GLY A 43 39.81 -59.90 -3.67
C GLY A 43 41.16 -60.64 -3.70
N LYS A 44 41.19 -61.99 -3.69
CA LYS A 44 42.45 -62.76 -3.84
C LYS A 44 42.90 -62.94 -5.29
N LEU A 45 42.02 -62.68 -6.25
CA LEU A 45 42.33 -62.72 -7.67
C LEU A 45 42.43 -61.30 -8.21
N SER A 46 43.63 -60.92 -8.66
CA SER A 46 43.83 -59.61 -9.30
C SER A 46 43.15 -59.57 -10.67
N PRO A 47 42.79 -58.38 -11.20
CA PRO A 47 42.24 -58.27 -12.55
C PRO A 47 43.12 -58.93 -13.61
N ALA A 48 44.44 -58.78 -13.51
CA ALA A 48 45.40 -59.43 -14.42
C ALA A 48 45.38 -60.97 -14.29
N GLY A 49 45.30 -61.50 -13.08
CA GLY A 49 45.18 -62.95 -12.85
C GLY A 49 43.86 -63.52 -13.36
N PHE A 50 42.76 -62.77 -13.21
CA PHE A 50 41.47 -63.13 -13.78
C PHE A 50 41.54 -63.19 -15.31
N THR A 51 42.05 -62.15 -15.96
CA THR A 51 42.21 -62.11 -17.42
C THR A 51 43.05 -63.28 -17.93
N GLN A 52 44.15 -63.59 -17.24
CA GLN A 52 45.02 -64.71 -17.61
C GLN A 52 44.29 -66.06 -17.49
N TYR A 53 43.73 -66.39 -16.32
CA TYR A 53 43.05 -67.67 -16.12
C TYR A 53 41.80 -67.83 -16.99
N TRP A 54 41.08 -66.74 -17.24
CA TRP A 54 39.94 -66.73 -18.15
C TRP A 54 40.37 -66.99 -19.59
N GLY A 55 41.46 -66.36 -20.07
CA GLY A 55 42.00 -66.61 -21.40
C GLY A 55 42.52 -68.05 -21.58
N ASP A 56 43.17 -68.61 -20.55
CA ASP A 56 43.60 -70.02 -20.57
C ASP A 56 42.42 -71.00 -20.58
N LEU A 57 41.33 -70.65 -19.88
CA LEU A 57 40.06 -71.39 -19.91
C LEU A 57 39.40 -71.30 -21.30
N GLU A 58 39.33 -70.12 -21.90
CA GLU A 58 38.82 -69.91 -23.26
C GLU A 58 39.57 -70.74 -24.30
N GLY A 59 40.90 -70.76 -24.23
CA GLY A 59 41.73 -71.56 -25.13
C GLY A 59 41.48 -73.07 -24.99
N ALA A 60 41.25 -73.58 -23.77
CA ALA A 60 40.88 -74.98 -23.56
C ALA A 60 39.46 -75.28 -24.09
N ILE A 61 38.51 -74.38 -23.87
CA ILE A 61 37.14 -74.49 -24.39
C ILE A 61 37.12 -74.47 -25.92
N GLU A 62 37.90 -73.61 -26.56
CA GLU A 62 38.01 -73.55 -28.03
C GLU A 62 38.58 -74.85 -28.60
N ARG A 63 39.58 -75.47 -27.95
CA ARG A 63 40.12 -76.76 -28.41
C ARG A 63 39.12 -77.91 -28.27
N LEU A 64 38.27 -77.89 -27.23
CA LEU A 64 37.27 -78.92 -26.97
C LEU A 64 36.03 -78.80 -27.88
N GLY A 65 35.55 -77.58 -28.13
CA GLY A 65 34.25 -77.33 -28.77
C GLY A 65 34.28 -76.35 -29.95
N GLY A 66 35.46 -75.89 -30.34
CA GLY A 66 35.65 -74.92 -31.42
C GLY A 66 35.13 -73.52 -31.11
N LYS A 67 35.06 -72.69 -32.16
CA LYS A 67 34.69 -71.27 -32.06
C LYS A 67 33.28 -71.01 -31.54
N THR A 68 32.35 -71.95 -31.71
CA THR A 68 30.98 -71.80 -31.20
C THR A 68 30.98 -71.79 -29.68
N LEU A 69 31.64 -72.77 -29.06
CA LEU A 69 31.71 -72.86 -27.60
C LEU A 69 32.57 -71.73 -27.00
N LEU A 70 33.60 -71.28 -27.71
CA LEU A 70 34.36 -70.09 -27.32
C LEU A 70 33.49 -68.84 -27.24
N LYS A 71 32.61 -68.60 -28.22
CA LYS A 71 31.69 -67.44 -28.20
C LYS A 71 30.72 -67.49 -27.02
N GLU A 72 30.24 -68.68 -26.67
CA GLU A 72 29.38 -68.88 -25.50
C GLU A 72 30.14 -68.58 -24.20
N ALA A 73 31.39 -69.03 -24.08
CA ALA A 73 32.25 -68.72 -22.94
C ALA A 73 32.49 -67.20 -22.83
N GLN A 74 32.91 -66.53 -23.90
CA GLN A 74 33.12 -65.07 -23.92
C GLN A 74 31.88 -64.28 -23.52
N SER A 75 30.70 -64.72 -23.96
CA SER A 75 29.44 -64.09 -23.58
C SER A 75 29.20 -64.22 -22.07
N ALA A 76 29.48 -65.39 -21.49
CA ALA A 76 29.31 -65.65 -20.06
C ALA A 76 30.26 -64.83 -19.15
N GLN A 77 31.37 -64.32 -19.67
CA GLN A 77 32.30 -63.46 -18.92
C GLN A 77 31.65 -62.14 -18.46
N HIS A 78 30.74 -61.61 -19.29
CA HIS A 78 30.18 -60.27 -19.13
C HIS A 78 28.71 -60.27 -18.70
N ILE A 79 28.08 -61.44 -18.62
CA ILE A 79 26.72 -61.56 -18.11
C ILE A 79 26.75 -61.30 -16.60
N VAL A 80 26.07 -60.24 -16.17
CA VAL A 80 25.69 -60.08 -14.76
C VAL A 80 24.66 -61.16 -14.46
N LEU A 81 25.15 -62.33 -14.03
CA LEU A 81 24.29 -63.50 -13.72
C LEU A 81 23.39 -63.25 -12.50
N ASP A 82 23.74 -62.24 -11.70
CA ASP A 82 22.98 -61.85 -10.53
C ASP A 82 21.92 -60.80 -10.90
N LYS A 83 20.68 -61.28 -11.08
CA LYS A 83 19.50 -60.43 -11.27
C LYS A 83 19.38 -59.37 -10.17
N SER A 84 19.77 -59.70 -8.93
CA SER A 84 19.75 -58.77 -7.79
C SER A 84 20.74 -57.62 -7.98
N LEU A 85 21.93 -57.90 -8.52
CA LEU A 85 22.91 -56.85 -8.81
C LEU A 85 22.43 -55.90 -9.92
N THR A 86 21.75 -56.42 -10.94
CA THR A 86 21.16 -55.59 -12.01
C THR A 86 20.05 -54.68 -11.48
N GLU A 87 19.19 -55.21 -10.62
CA GLU A 87 18.14 -54.43 -9.96
C GLU A 87 18.75 -53.32 -9.07
N MET A 88 19.77 -53.65 -8.28
CA MET A 88 20.50 -52.67 -7.46
C MET A 88 21.13 -51.56 -8.30
N LEU A 89 21.80 -51.89 -9.41
CA LEU A 89 22.40 -50.88 -10.29
C LEU A 89 21.34 -49.95 -10.92
N ASN A 90 20.18 -50.48 -11.28
CA ASN A 90 19.09 -49.65 -11.80
C ASN A 90 18.53 -48.70 -10.73
N MET A 91 18.38 -49.18 -9.49
CA MET A 91 17.97 -48.33 -8.37
C MET A 91 18.98 -47.22 -8.10
N VAL A 92 20.29 -47.54 -8.08
CA VAL A 92 21.35 -46.54 -7.92
C VAL A 92 21.27 -45.48 -9.01
N ARG A 93 21.06 -45.88 -10.27
CA ARG A 93 20.92 -44.93 -11.38
C ARG A 93 19.74 -43.98 -11.20
N ILE A 94 18.59 -44.49 -10.77
CA ILE A 94 17.41 -43.67 -10.49
C ILE A 94 17.72 -42.68 -9.36
N CYS A 95 18.26 -43.16 -8.25
CA CYS A 95 18.62 -42.30 -7.12
C CYS A 95 19.61 -41.20 -7.51
N VAL A 96 20.58 -41.46 -8.38
CA VAL A 96 21.53 -40.44 -8.86
C VAL A 96 20.80 -39.34 -9.65
N ASN A 97 19.84 -39.70 -10.49
CA ASN A 97 19.04 -38.73 -11.24
C ASN A 97 18.17 -37.89 -10.30
N ASP A 98 17.48 -38.53 -9.35
CA ASP A 98 16.63 -37.84 -8.37
C ASP A 98 17.45 -36.86 -7.52
N VAL A 99 18.66 -37.25 -7.11
CA VAL A 99 19.59 -36.39 -6.36
C VAL A 99 20.01 -35.18 -7.21
N ALA A 100 20.27 -35.36 -8.50
CA ALA A 100 20.63 -34.26 -9.39
C ALA A 100 19.46 -33.26 -9.56
N GLU A 101 18.24 -33.76 -9.75
CA GLU A 101 17.04 -32.93 -9.83
C GLU A 101 16.78 -32.16 -8.52
N HIS A 102 16.91 -32.85 -7.38
CA HIS A 102 16.75 -32.20 -6.08
C HIS A 102 17.82 -31.13 -5.82
N ALA A 103 19.06 -31.33 -6.29
CA ALA A 103 20.10 -30.30 -6.20
C ALA A 103 19.73 -29.03 -6.98
N GLU A 104 19.23 -29.17 -8.21
CA GLU A 104 18.76 -28.03 -9.02
C GLU A 104 17.58 -27.30 -8.36
N ASN A 105 16.63 -28.05 -7.81
CA ASN A 105 15.50 -27.46 -7.08
C ASN A 105 15.95 -26.70 -5.83
N ILE A 106 16.96 -27.19 -5.12
CA ILE A 106 17.55 -26.49 -3.96
C ILE A 106 18.18 -25.17 -4.41
N ASP A 107 18.94 -25.15 -5.51
CA ASP A 107 19.56 -23.93 -6.03
C ASP A 107 18.52 -22.88 -6.43
N ASN A 108 17.43 -23.30 -7.09
CA ASN A 108 16.31 -22.41 -7.43
C ASN A 108 15.63 -21.84 -6.19
N LEU A 109 15.36 -22.68 -5.17
CA LEU A 109 14.77 -22.23 -3.91
C LEU A 109 15.68 -21.27 -3.14
N GLN A 110 17.01 -21.46 -3.20
CA GLN A 110 17.96 -20.52 -2.60
C GLN A 110 17.90 -19.15 -3.27
N LEU A 111 17.78 -19.10 -4.60
CA LEU A 111 17.61 -17.85 -5.35
C LEU A 111 16.31 -17.14 -4.96
N ASP A 112 15.20 -17.87 -4.88
CA ASP A 112 13.91 -17.32 -4.47
C ASP A 112 13.94 -16.78 -3.04
N ILE A 113 14.60 -17.47 -2.11
CA ILE A 113 14.80 -17.00 -0.73
C ILE A 113 15.56 -15.66 -0.72
N GLU A 114 16.62 -15.52 -1.53
CA GLU A 114 17.41 -14.28 -1.57
C GLU A 114 16.63 -13.11 -2.18
N ASN A 115 15.85 -13.37 -3.22
CA ASN A 115 14.93 -12.39 -3.78
C ASN A 115 13.87 -11.94 -2.75
N GLN A 116 13.29 -12.88 -2.01
CA GLN A 116 12.32 -12.57 -0.96
C GLN A 116 12.91 -11.76 0.18
N LYS A 117 14.17 -12.01 0.58
CA LYS A 117 14.87 -11.19 1.57
C LYS A 117 15.02 -9.73 1.10
N THR A 118 15.35 -9.53 -0.17
CA THR A 118 15.49 -8.18 -0.75
C THR A 118 14.17 -7.44 -0.72
N ILE A 119 13.08 -8.07 -1.20
CA ILE A 119 11.74 -7.48 -1.19
C ILE A 119 11.28 -7.17 0.25
N LYS A 120 11.57 -8.07 1.20
CA LYS A 120 11.24 -7.86 2.62
C LYS A 120 11.94 -6.61 3.16
N MET A 121 13.23 -6.42 2.87
CA MET A 121 13.99 -5.24 3.29
C MET A 121 13.40 -3.95 2.71
N GLU A 122 13.00 -3.96 1.44
CA GLU A 122 12.33 -2.80 0.82
C GLU A 122 11.01 -2.46 1.50
N HIS A 123 10.21 -3.48 1.85
CA HIS A 123 8.96 -3.30 2.59
C HIS A 123 9.20 -2.75 4.00
N GLU A 124 10.19 -3.28 4.73
CA GLU A 124 10.57 -2.77 6.06
C GLU A 124 10.94 -1.28 6.01
N ASN A 125 11.78 -0.89 5.04
CA ASN A 125 12.14 0.53 4.83
C ASN A 125 10.94 1.41 4.43
N LYS A 126 9.95 0.86 3.72
CA LYS A 126 8.72 1.60 3.37
C LYS A 126 7.82 1.77 4.59
N ILE A 127 7.70 0.75 5.43
CA ILE A 127 6.94 0.80 6.67
C ILE A 127 7.53 1.86 7.62
N GLU A 128 8.85 1.89 7.78
CA GLU A 128 9.54 2.89 8.62
C GLU A 128 9.23 4.32 8.16
N ARG A 129 9.37 4.61 6.86
CA ARG A 129 9.04 5.94 6.31
C ARG A 129 7.57 6.32 6.50
N LEU A 130 6.65 5.37 6.38
CA LEU A 130 5.23 5.62 6.62
C LEU A 130 4.95 5.89 8.09
N HIS A 131 5.65 5.21 8.99
CA HIS A 131 5.56 5.43 10.43
C HIS A 131 6.00 6.85 10.81
N ASP A 132 7.16 7.29 10.33
CA ASP A 132 7.67 8.64 10.59
C ASP A 132 6.72 9.73 10.08
N SER A 133 6.20 9.56 8.86
CA SER A 133 5.24 10.49 8.27
C SER A 133 3.93 10.57 9.05
N LEU A 134 3.42 9.42 9.52
CA LEU A 134 2.24 9.38 10.37
C LEU A 134 2.48 10.11 11.70
N GLN A 135 3.61 9.85 12.35
CA GLN A 135 3.96 10.50 13.61
C GLN A 135 4.10 12.02 13.45
N GLN A 136 4.68 12.48 12.33
CA GLN A 136 4.72 13.91 12.02
C GLN A 136 3.31 14.48 11.85
N GLY A 137 2.45 13.80 11.07
CA GLY A 137 1.07 14.22 10.86
C GLY A 137 0.25 14.30 12.16
N GLU A 138 0.44 13.35 13.08
CA GLU A 138 -0.18 13.37 14.40
C GLU A 138 0.30 14.59 15.23
N GLY A 139 1.59 14.91 15.17
CA GLY A 139 2.16 16.09 15.83
C GLY A 139 1.58 17.40 15.29
N GLU A 140 1.44 17.53 13.97
CA GLU A 140 0.82 18.69 13.32
C GLU A 140 -0.66 18.82 13.68
N ALA A 141 -1.40 17.70 13.70
CA ALA A 141 -2.81 17.68 14.09
C ALA A 141 -3.01 18.12 15.54
N LEU A 142 -2.14 17.68 16.47
CA LEU A 142 -2.18 18.12 17.87
C LEU A 142 -1.92 19.62 18.00
N LYS A 143 -0.97 20.17 17.24
CA LYS A 143 -0.69 21.61 17.24
C LYS A 143 -1.90 22.41 16.75
N LEU A 144 -2.51 22.00 15.64
CA LEU A 144 -3.72 22.65 15.12
C LEU A 144 -4.90 22.56 16.09
N ALA A 145 -5.06 21.43 16.77
CA ALA A 145 -6.11 21.28 17.79
C ALA A 145 -5.94 22.26 18.95
N TYR A 146 -4.69 22.50 19.38
CA TYR A 146 -4.38 23.51 20.39
C TYR A 146 -4.70 24.92 19.91
N GLU A 147 -4.27 25.29 18.70
CA GLU A 147 -4.54 26.61 18.10
C GLU A 147 -6.05 26.85 17.93
N LEU A 148 -6.82 25.83 17.50
CA LEU A 148 -8.27 25.91 17.40
C LEU A 148 -8.95 26.10 18.77
N SER A 149 -8.45 25.45 19.82
CA SER A 149 -8.96 25.64 21.17
C SER A 149 -8.73 27.07 21.67
N ASP A 150 -7.56 27.65 21.37
CA ASP A 150 -7.23 29.03 21.74
C ASP A 150 -8.09 30.05 20.99
N HIS A 151 -8.22 29.89 19.67
CA HIS A 151 -9.10 30.73 18.86
C HIS A 151 -10.56 30.63 19.28
N LYS A 152 -11.04 29.43 19.65
CA LYS A 152 -12.38 29.26 20.21
C LYS A 152 -12.58 30.09 21.47
N GLY A 153 -11.65 30.05 22.42
CA GLY A 153 -11.72 30.86 23.63
C GLY A 153 -11.74 32.37 23.35
N THR A 154 -11.00 32.81 22.32
CA THR A 154 -11.03 34.21 21.87
C THR A 154 -12.39 34.59 21.27
N ILE A 155 -12.98 33.71 20.45
CA ILE A 155 -14.31 33.92 19.86
C ILE A 155 -15.39 34.00 20.94
N ASP A 156 -15.36 33.08 21.91
CA ASP A 156 -16.32 33.06 23.02
C ASP A 156 -16.30 34.40 23.78
N LYS A 157 -15.10 34.94 24.06
CA LYS A 157 -14.94 36.25 24.69
C LYS A 157 -15.48 37.40 23.83
N CYS A 158 -15.18 37.42 22.54
CA CYS A 158 -15.73 38.43 21.63
C CYS A 158 -17.26 38.36 21.55
N GLN A 159 -17.85 37.16 21.61
CA GLN A 159 -19.29 36.99 21.66
C GLN A 159 -19.90 37.60 22.93
N GLU A 160 -19.29 37.38 24.09
CA GLU A 160 -19.71 38.01 25.35
C GLU A 160 -19.68 39.55 25.26
N GLU A 161 -18.62 40.11 24.67
CA GLU A 161 -18.48 41.56 24.46
C GLU A 161 -19.52 42.12 23.48
N ILE A 162 -19.80 41.41 22.37
CA ILE A 162 -20.84 41.79 21.41
C ILE A 162 -22.22 41.81 22.08
N GLU A 163 -22.53 40.79 22.88
CA GLU A 163 -23.83 40.69 23.55
C GLU A 163 -24.00 41.79 24.61
N ALA A 164 -22.92 42.14 25.32
CA ALA A 164 -22.92 43.29 26.23
C ALA A 164 -23.20 44.61 25.48
N CYS A 165 -22.51 44.84 24.36
CA CYS A 165 -22.68 46.03 23.53
C CYS A 165 -24.11 46.11 22.94
N SER A 166 -24.66 44.98 22.49
CA SER A 166 -26.04 44.91 21.99
C SER A 166 -27.06 45.35 23.05
N LYS A 167 -26.90 44.90 24.30
CA LYS A 167 -27.75 45.31 25.43
C LYS A 167 -27.64 46.81 25.74
N GLU A 168 -26.47 47.41 25.54
CA GLU A 168 -26.32 48.87 25.69
C GLU A 168 -26.99 49.65 24.56
N ILE A 169 -26.90 49.16 23.31
CA ILE A 169 -27.58 49.76 22.16
C ILE A 169 -29.10 49.76 22.38
N GLU A 170 -29.68 48.66 22.86
CA GLU A 170 -31.12 48.59 23.19
C GLU A 170 -31.53 49.63 24.22
N LYS A 171 -30.77 49.75 25.32
CA LYS A 171 -31.02 50.79 26.35
C LYS A 171 -30.96 52.19 25.75
N MET A 172 -29.97 52.47 24.92
CA MET A 172 -29.82 53.77 24.25
C MET A 172 -30.99 54.04 23.30
N GLY A 173 -31.48 53.02 22.59
CA GLY A 173 -32.67 53.08 21.75
C GLY A 173 -33.90 53.57 22.52
N HIS A 174 -34.19 52.98 23.67
CA HIS A 174 -35.30 53.42 24.53
C HIS A 174 -35.17 54.87 25.01
N ILE A 175 -33.94 55.31 25.35
CA ILE A 175 -33.70 56.70 25.74
C ILE A 175 -33.99 57.65 24.57
N MET A 176 -33.54 57.30 23.37
CA MET A 176 -33.72 58.11 22.16
C MET A 176 -35.19 58.24 21.76
N GLU A 177 -35.97 57.15 21.85
CA GLU A 177 -37.43 57.17 21.65
C GLU A 177 -38.10 58.15 22.63
N GLY A 178 -37.68 58.14 23.91
CA GLY A 178 -38.17 59.07 24.92
C GLY A 178 -37.83 60.53 24.62
N ILE A 179 -36.64 60.80 24.09
CA ILE A 179 -36.23 62.14 23.66
C ILE A 179 -37.05 62.59 22.45
N GLN A 180 -37.24 61.74 21.44
CA GLN A 180 -38.06 62.04 20.26
C GLN A 180 -39.51 62.36 20.64
N ALA A 181 -40.11 61.61 21.55
CA ALA A 181 -41.47 61.87 22.03
C ALA A 181 -41.60 63.26 22.67
N LYS A 182 -40.65 63.65 23.52
CA LYS A 182 -40.62 64.99 24.14
C LYS A 182 -40.38 66.10 23.11
N ALA A 183 -39.50 65.87 22.14
CA ALA A 183 -39.26 66.84 21.07
C ALA A 183 -40.52 67.08 20.23
N LEU A 184 -41.27 66.03 19.90
CA LEU A 184 -42.54 66.12 19.18
C LEU A 184 -43.59 66.88 20.00
N GLU A 185 -43.72 66.60 21.30
CA GLU A 185 -44.61 67.35 22.20
C GLU A 185 -44.25 68.85 22.23
N GLY A 186 -42.95 69.15 22.31
CA GLY A 186 -42.44 70.52 22.24
C GLY A 186 -42.77 71.22 20.93
N GLN A 187 -42.61 70.53 19.80
CA GLN A 187 -42.95 71.07 18.47
C GLN A 187 -44.44 71.36 18.36
N ASN A 188 -45.31 70.46 18.82
CA ASN A 188 -46.76 70.69 18.81
C ASN A 188 -47.15 71.93 19.63
N LYS A 189 -46.55 72.14 20.81
CA LYS A 189 -46.76 73.35 21.63
C LYS A 189 -46.29 74.63 20.91
N ILE A 190 -45.15 74.57 20.21
CA ILE A 190 -44.66 75.71 19.41
C ILE A 190 -45.66 76.03 18.28
N ASP A 191 -46.19 75.01 17.61
CA ASP A 191 -47.16 75.18 16.53
C ASP A 191 -48.47 75.80 17.05
N GLU A 192 -48.99 75.35 18.20
CA GLU A 192 -50.16 75.92 18.88
C GLU A 192 -49.95 77.41 19.24
N LEU A 193 -48.81 77.75 19.86
CA LEU A 193 -48.46 79.12 20.20
C LEU A 193 -48.32 80.00 18.96
N THR A 194 -47.74 79.46 17.88
CA THR A 194 -47.58 80.15 16.60
C THR A 194 -48.94 80.45 15.97
N GLN A 195 -49.86 79.48 15.94
CA GLN A 195 -51.22 79.68 15.46
C GLN A 195 -51.96 80.75 16.29
N HIS A 196 -51.81 80.72 17.62
CA HIS A 196 -52.41 81.73 18.49
C HIS A 196 -51.87 83.14 18.22
N LEU A 197 -50.55 83.29 18.04
CA LEU A 197 -49.91 84.57 17.70
C LEU A 197 -50.38 85.10 16.34
N VAL A 198 -50.47 84.25 15.31
CA VAL A 198 -51.01 84.62 14.00
C VAL A 198 -52.47 85.09 14.15
N GLY A 199 -53.28 84.39 14.94
CA GLY A 199 -54.67 84.79 15.21
C GLY A 199 -54.78 86.15 15.90
N LEU A 200 -53.91 86.45 16.86
CA LEU A 200 -53.83 87.76 17.50
C LEU A 200 -53.40 88.86 16.52
N ALA A 201 -52.38 88.60 15.70
CA ALA A 201 -51.90 89.53 14.68
C ALA A 201 -53.01 89.88 13.68
N CYS A 202 -53.76 88.90 13.18
CA CYS A 202 -54.91 89.14 12.30
C CYS A 202 -55.98 90.01 12.97
N LYS A 203 -56.33 89.74 14.23
CA LYS A 203 -57.29 90.57 14.99
C LYS A 203 -56.82 92.01 15.15
N HIS A 204 -55.53 92.20 15.41
CA HIS A 204 -54.93 93.53 15.52
C HIS A 204 -54.98 94.27 14.16
N ASP A 205 -54.65 93.58 13.07
CA ASP A 205 -54.70 94.14 11.71
C ASP A 205 -56.12 94.57 11.33
N THR A 206 -57.13 93.73 11.64
CA THR A 206 -58.56 94.08 11.46
C THR A 206 -58.94 95.33 12.26
N LYS A 207 -58.56 95.39 13.55
CA LYS A 207 -58.84 96.56 14.39
C LYS A 207 -58.17 97.83 13.88
N MET A 208 -56.94 97.74 13.36
CA MET A 208 -56.30 98.91 12.76
C MET A 208 -57.02 99.37 11.49
N LYS A 209 -57.49 98.44 10.63
CA LYS A 209 -58.33 98.81 9.48
C LYS A 209 -59.63 99.49 9.91
N GLU A 210 -60.31 98.98 10.94
CA GLU A 210 -61.51 99.61 11.51
C GLU A 210 -61.20 101.02 12.06
N PHE A 211 -60.04 101.20 12.70
CA PHE A 211 -59.60 102.48 13.23
C PHE A 211 -59.27 103.47 12.10
N ASP A 212 -58.54 103.02 11.07
CA ASP A 212 -58.26 103.80 9.86
C ASP A 212 -59.58 104.22 9.15
N GLU A 213 -60.57 103.32 9.07
CA GLU A 213 -61.91 103.64 8.57
C GLU A 213 -62.63 104.68 9.44
N GLN A 214 -62.58 104.56 10.78
CA GLN A 214 -63.15 105.55 11.69
C GLN A 214 -62.49 106.93 11.52
N ILE A 215 -61.16 106.99 11.38
CA ILE A 215 -60.43 108.23 11.09
C ILE A 215 -60.90 108.81 9.75
N ALA A 216 -61.05 107.99 8.71
CA ALA A 216 -61.54 108.44 7.40
C ALA A 216 -62.97 109.01 7.47
N ILE A 217 -63.85 108.39 8.27
CA ILE A 217 -65.22 108.87 8.52
C ILE A 217 -65.20 110.20 9.29
N GLN A 218 -64.39 110.32 10.35
CA GLN A 218 -64.28 111.59 11.11
C GLN A 218 -63.67 112.70 10.24
N GLY A 219 -62.66 112.40 9.43
CA GLY A 219 -62.08 113.34 8.47
C GLY A 219 -63.13 113.85 7.46
N THR A 220 -64.01 112.99 6.96
CA THR A 220 -65.12 113.40 6.07
C THR A 220 -66.24 114.16 6.80
N GLN A 221 -66.49 113.88 8.08
CA GLN A 221 -67.43 114.66 8.91
C GLN A 221 -66.88 116.07 9.23
N MET A 222 -65.58 116.21 9.49
CA MET A 222 -64.93 117.51 9.68
C MET A 222 -64.93 118.34 8.38
N ALA A 223 -64.71 117.72 7.22
CA ALA A 223 -64.83 118.40 5.92
C ALA A 223 -66.28 118.89 5.62
N LYS A 224 -67.31 118.23 6.15
CA LYS A 224 -68.70 118.69 6.06
C LYS A 224 -69.04 119.81 7.05
N HIS A 225 -68.33 119.88 8.19
CA HIS A 225 -68.50 120.96 9.17
C HIS A 225 -67.81 122.26 8.73
N ASP A 226 -66.81 122.20 7.86
CA ASP A 226 -66.09 123.37 7.34
C ASP A 226 -66.83 124.12 6.21
N VAL A 227 -67.79 123.46 5.53
CA VAL A 227 -68.66 124.14 4.54
C VAL A 227 -69.83 124.90 5.22
N GLY A 228 -70.03 124.71 6.53
CA GLY A 228 -71.09 125.36 7.32
C GLY A 228 -70.70 126.69 7.98
N LYS A 229 -69.45 127.16 7.85
CA LYS A 229 -68.95 128.37 8.53
C LYS A 229 -68.21 129.33 7.59
N THR A 230 -68.89 129.83 6.56
CA THR A 230 -68.61 131.19 6.05
C THR A 230 -69.93 131.90 5.77
N VAL A 231 -70.49 132.42 6.86
CA VAL A 231 -71.51 133.46 6.90
C VAL A 231 -70.84 134.80 6.55
N THR A 232 -71.32 135.41 5.46
CA THR A 232 -71.83 136.79 5.39
C THR A 232 -71.06 137.92 6.09
N VAL A 233 -70.41 138.82 5.32
CA VAL A 233 -70.29 140.28 5.56
C VAL A 233 -70.02 140.93 4.18
N VAL A 234 -70.94 141.59 3.47
CA VAL A 234 -71.55 142.93 3.63
C VAL A 234 -70.66 144.11 3.18
N LYS A 235 -71.16 144.81 2.14
CA LYS A 235 -71.03 146.25 1.73
C LYS A 235 -69.65 146.80 1.36
N THR A 236 -69.52 147.32 0.14
CA THR A 236 -70.05 148.64 -0.31
C THR A 236 -70.26 148.63 -1.82
#